data_AF-A0A358SUT6-F1
#
_entry.id   AF-A0A358SUT6-F1
#
_cell.length_a   1.000
_cell.length_b   1.000
_cell.length_c   1.000
_cell.angle_alpha   90.00
_cell.angle_beta   90.00
_cell.angle_gamma   90.00
#
_symmetry.space_group_name_H-M   'P 1'
#
loop_
_entity.id
_entity.type
_entity.pdbx_description
1 polymer ?
#
loop_
_entity_poly.entity_id
_entity_poly.type
_entity_poly.pdbx_seq_one_letter_code
_entity_poly.pdbx_strand_id
1 'polypeptide(L)'
;MLVAHGIWAAGALHLWVEDSELPARVQKRPPGQPRGPRRHPFAGSLDATRDALSQLAEPGPELALKADAGELTLWLPGTAAMPAPSPELIGTGRLTAAPPRPTAAATADGERKTAVLVPWQLPALAIEPGAAFGLLLALGSPAAAGTASLPAPDPGPEQDPEQDPDRGAAQDPDRGAEHDPGPDPGPDPGAAPDHVIALGGTLPYLAAIARLAADLA
;
A
#
# COMPACT_ATOMS: atom_id res chain seq x y z
N MET A 1 4.38 4.26 0.64
CA MET A 1 3.21 3.36 0.89
C MET A 1 3.13 2.37 -0.27
N LEU A 2 2.94 1.07 0.03
CA LEU A 2 2.81 0.03 -0.99
C LEU A 2 1.35 -0.37 -1.18
N VAL A 3 0.93 -0.60 -2.44
CA VAL A 3 -0.39 -1.14 -2.78
C VAL A 3 -0.21 -2.46 -3.51
N ALA A 4 -0.62 -3.57 -2.90
CA ALA A 4 -0.57 -4.88 -3.52
C ALA A 4 -1.80 -5.11 -4.41
N HIS A 5 -1.58 -5.59 -5.62
CA HIS A 5 -2.62 -5.92 -6.58
C HIS A 5 -2.51 -7.38 -7.02
N GLY A 6 -3.59 -7.92 -7.56
CA GLY A 6 -3.64 -9.31 -8.00
C GLY A 6 -4.58 -9.52 -9.18
N ILE A 7 -4.17 -10.36 -10.12
CA ILE A 7 -4.99 -10.78 -11.26
C ILE A 7 -4.73 -12.25 -11.62
N TRP A 8 -5.78 -12.95 -12.05
CA TRP A 8 -5.63 -14.26 -12.67
C TRP A 8 -5.24 -14.12 -14.14
N ALA A 9 -4.08 -14.66 -14.51
CA ALA A 9 -3.61 -14.71 -15.90
C ALA A 9 -2.79 -15.98 -16.11
N ALA A 10 -2.84 -16.53 -17.34
CA ALA A 10 -2.05 -17.71 -17.72
C ALA A 10 -2.15 -18.92 -16.76
N GLY A 11 -3.27 -19.08 -16.05
CA GLY A 11 -3.47 -20.19 -15.11
C GLY A 11 -2.90 -19.98 -13.70
N ALA A 12 -2.38 -18.80 -13.37
CA ALA A 12 -1.84 -18.47 -12.05
C ALA A 12 -2.41 -17.14 -11.53
N LEU A 13 -2.32 -16.94 -10.22
CA LEU A 13 -2.54 -15.62 -9.61
C LEU A 13 -1.23 -14.84 -9.69
N HIS A 14 -1.23 -13.72 -10.40
CA HIS A 14 -0.09 -12.81 -10.47
C HIS A 14 -0.28 -11.67 -9.46
N LEU A 15 0.70 -11.47 -8.60
CA LEU A 15 0.77 -10.37 -7.63
C LEU A 15 1.86 -9.38 -8.01
N TRP A 16 1.59 -8.09 -7.85
CA TRP A 16 2.59 -7.03 -7.94
C TRP A 16 2.26 -5.95 -6.92
N VAL A 17 3.23 -5.09 -6.62
CA VAL A 17 3.00 -3.90 -5.79
C VAL A 17 3.22 -2.62 -6.57
N GLU A 18 2.43 -1.61 -6.25
CA GLU A 18 2.70 -0.22 -6.60
C GLU A 18 3.26 0.53 -5.40
N ASP A 19 4.27 1.37 -5.62
CA ASP A 19 4.86 2.23 -4.60
C ASP A 19 4.55 3.70 -4.91
N SER A 20 3.88 4.35 -3.96
CA SER A 20 3.52 5.76 -4.03
C SER A 20 4.72 6.71 -4.03
N GLU A 21 5.86 6.25 -3.51
CA GLU A 21 7.08 7.05 -3.36
C GLU A 21 7.93 7.05 -4.63
N LEU A 22 7.66 6.14 -5.57
CA LEU A 22 8.36 6.12 -6.84
C LEU A 22 7.98 7.31 -7.71
N PRO A 23 8.97 7.94 -8.39
CA PRO A 23 8.70 9.07 -9.24
C PRO A 23 7.82 8.63 -10.42
N ALA A 24 6.73 9.35 -10.64
CA ALA A 24 5.78 9.10 -11.75
C ALA A 24 6.39 9.24 -13.17
N ARG A 25 7.71 9.42 -13.30
CA ARG A 25 8.37 9.71 -14.58
C ARG A 25 8.75 8.44 -15.30
N VAL A 26 8.03 8.17 -16.40
CA VAL A 26 8.40 7.14 -17.37
C VAL A 26 9.69 7.55 -18.06
N GLN A 27 10.67 6.63 -18.09
CA GLN A 27 11.93 6.85 -18.81
C GLN A 27 11.65 7.16 -20.29
N LYS A 28 12.24 8.26 -20.79
CA LYS A 28 12.12 8.62 -22.21
C LYS A 28 12.81 7.55 -23.05
N ARG A 29 12.09 7.03 -24.03
CA ARG A 29 12.67 6.08 -25.00
C ARG A 29 13.68 6.78 -25.90
N PRO A 30 14.80 6.11 -26.24
CA PRO A 30 15.67 6.55 -27.32
C PRO A 30 14.88 6.62 -28.65
N PRO A 31 15.17 7.63 -29.50
CA PRO A 31 14.56 7.70 -30.82
C PRO A 31 14.94 6.48 -31.68
N GLY A 32 13.95 5.87 -32.34
CA GLY A 32 14.15 4.75 -33.27
C GLY A 32 13.87 3.34 -32.72
N GLN A 33 13.58 3.19 -31.43
CA GLN A 33 13.30 1.87 -30.84
C GLN A 33 11.82 1.46 -31.03
N PRO A 34 11.52 0.19 -31.37
CA PRO A 34 10.15 -0.30 -31.55
C PRO A 34 9.28 -0.08 -30.30
N ARG A 35 7.99 0.16 -30.52
CA ARG A 35 7.00 0.40 -29.46
C ARG A 35 6.62 -0.92 -28.75
N GLY A 36 7.51 -1.44 -27.91
CA GLY A 36 7.17 -2.53 -26.96
C GLY A 36 6.36 -2.03 -25.76
N PRO A 37 5.98 -2.92 -24.82
CA PRO A 37 5.44 -2.51 -23.52
C PRO A 37 6.47 -1.66 -22.73
N ARG A 38 5.98 -0.81 -21.81
CA ARG A 38 6.83 0.07 -20.98
C ARG A 38 6.78 -0.38 -19.53
N ARG A 39 7.87 -0.22 -18.77
CA ARG A 39 7.79 -0.39 -17.31
C ARG A 39 6.81 0.60 -16.70
N HIS A 40 5.94 0.11 -15.84
CA HIS A 40 5.02 0.95 -15.08
C HIS A 40 5.82 1.82 -14.08
N PRO A 41 5.64 3.15 -14.06
CA PRO A 41 6.45 4.06 -13.27
C PRO A 41 6.26 3.90 -11.75
N PHE A 42 5.11 3.38 -11.32
CA PHE A 42 4.82 3.11 -9.92
C PHE A 42 5.05 1.66 -9.52
N ALA A 43 5.45 0.77 -10.45
CA ALA A 43 5.67 -0.62 -10.06
C ALA A 43 6.87 -0.73 -9.13
N GLY A 44 6.63 -1.32 -7.96
CA GLY A 44 7.70 -1.72 -7.05
C GLY A 44 8.55 -2.84 -7.63
N SER A 45 9.64 -3.15 -6.95
CA SER A 45 10.50 -4.28 -7.33
C SER A 45 9.84 -5.62 -7.01
N LEU A 46 10.41 -6.70 -7.55
CA LEU A 46 10.04 -8.06 -7.12
C LEU A 46 10.30 -8.26 -5.63
N ASP A 47 11.38 -7.70 -5.10
CA ASP A 47 11.71 -7.81 -3.68
C ASP A 47 10.67 -7.07 -2.83
N ALA A 48 10.25 -5.87 -3.23
CA ALA A 48 9.15 -5.17 -2.56
C ALA A 48 7.83 -5.98 -2.62
N THR A 49 7.60 -6.74 -3.70
CA THR A 49 6.43 -7.63 -3.80
C THR A 49 6.57 -8.83 -2.85
N ARG A 50 7.76 -9.42 -2.73
CA ARG A 50 8.03 -10.50 -1.78
C ARG A 50 7.92 -10.04 -0.34
N ASP A 51 8.48 -8.88 -0.03
CA ASP A 51 8.42 -8.27 1.30
C ASP A 51 6.98 -7.93 1.67
N ALA A 52 6.16 -7.48 0.71
CA ALA A 52 4.75 -7.27 0.95
C ALA A 52 4.00 -8.58 1.21
N LEU A 53 4.31 -9.64 0.47
CA LEU A 53 3.71 -10.95 0.62
C LEU A 53 4.14 -11.64 1.94
N SER A 54 5.36 -11.42 2.40
CA SER A 54 5.89 -11.99 3.66
C SER A 54 5.31 -11.34 4.91
N GLN A 55 4.74 -10.15 4.79
CA GLN A 55 4.04 -9.47 5.88
C GLN A 55 2.58 -9.93 6.05
N LEU A 56 2.05 -10.73 5.10
CA LEU A 56 0.72 -11.29 5.21
C LEU A 56 0.72 -12.50 6.16
N ALA A 57 -0.44 -12.80 6.74
CA ALA A 57 -0.62 -14.04 7.50
C ALA A 57 -0.37 -15.28 6.60
N GLU A 58 -0.10 -16.41 7.24
CA GLU A 58 0.06 -17.69 6.53
C GLU A 58 -1.08 -17.92 5.53
N PRO A 59 -0.79 -18.33 4.28
CA PRO A 59 0.51 -18.84 3.77
C PRO A 59 1.49 -17.77 3.21
N GLY A 60 1.29 -16.48 3.49
CA GLY A 60 2.06 -15.37 2.90
C GLY A 60 3.59 -15.54 2.88
N PRO A 61 4.25 -15.75 4.03
CA PRO A 61 5.71 -15.88 4.10
C PRO A 61 6.27 -17.04 3.29
N GLU A 62 5.59 -18.19 3.30
CA GLU A 62 5.97 -19.35 2.50
C GLU A 62 5.87 -19.05 0.99
N LEU A 63 4.80 -18.38 0.58
CA LEU A 63 4.58 -18.02 -0.82
C LEU A 63 5.56 -16.97 -1.32
N ALA A 64 5.99 -16.02 -0.48
CA ALA A 64 7.01 -15.04 -0.84
C ALA A 64 8.33 -15.70 -1.30
N LEU A 65 8.66 -16.85 -0.72
CA LEU A 65 9.87 -17.62 -1.05
C LEU A 65 9.69 -18.55 -2.25
N LYS A 66 8.48 -19.07 -2.46
CA LYS A 66 8.21 -20.12 -3.48
C LYS A 66 7.61 -19.59 -4.78
N ALA A 67 7.00 -18.42 -4.78
CA ALA A 67 6.34 -17.87 -5.95
C ALA A 67 7.34 -17.60 -7.08
N ASP A 68 6.93 -17.93 -8.29
CA ASP A 68 7.77 -17.75 -9.47
C ASP A 68 7.84 -16.28 -9.85
N ALA A 69 9.06 -15.75 -10.01
CA ALA A 69 9.26 -14.40 -10.48
C ALA A 69 9.05 -14.30 -11.99
N GLY A 70 8.32 -13.27 -12.43
CA GLY A 70 8.10 -13.02 -13.84
C GLY A 70 7.80 -11.56 -14.17
N GLU A 71 7.53 -11.31 -15.45
CA GLU A 71 7.03 -10.03 -15.94
C GLU A 71 5.60 -10.21 -16.46
N LEU A 72 4.69 -9.38 -15.95
CA LEU A 72 3.31 -9.31 -16.40
C LEU A 72 3.12 -8.09 -17.29
N THR A 73 2.49 -8.25 -18.45
CA THR A 73 2.08 -7.12 -19.30
C THR A 73 0.58 -6.87 -19.16
N LEU A 74 0.22 -5.72 -18.60
CA LEU A 74 -1.17 -5.28 -18.46
C LEU A 74 -1.49 -4.11 -19.39
N TRP A 75 -2.69 -4.14 -19.95
CA TRP A 75 -3.24 -3.02 -20.69
C TRP A 75 -4.01 -2.13 -19.71
N LEU A 76 -3.36 -1.05 -19.25
CA LEU A 76 -3.93 -0.17 -18.23
C LEU A 76 -4.42 1.15 -18.84
N PRO A 77 -5.52 1.73 -18.33
CA PRO A 77 -5.96 3.06 -18.72
C PRO A 77 -4.87 4.10 -18.43
N GLY A 78 -4.65 5.00 -19.37
CA GLY A 78 -3.74 6.13 -19.18
C GLY A 78 -3.66 7.03 -20.39
N THR A 79 -2.58 7.78 -20.46
CA THR A 79 -2.16 8.53 -21.65
C THR A 79 -0.95 7.83 -22.28
N ALA A 80 -0.57 8.25 -23.48
CA ALA A 80 0.66 7.77 -24.14
C ALA A 80 1.95 8.01 -23.31
N ALA A 81 1.90 8.84 -22.27
CA ALA A 81 3.02 9.21 -21.41
C ALA A 81 2.95 8.64 -19.99
N MET A 82 1.75 8.38 -19.45
CA MET A 82 1.52 8.12 -18.03
C MET A 82 0.35 7.15 -17.86
N PRO A 83 0.45 6.10 -17.03
CA PRO A 83 -0.74 5.38 -16.59
C PRO A 83 -1.60 6.30 -15.72
N ALA A 84 -2.91 6.04 -15.66
CA ALA A 84 -3.74 6.61 -14.62
C ALA A 84 -3.25 6.04 -13.27
N PRO A 85 -3.00 6.89 -12.25
CA PRO A 85 -2.63 6.39 -10.93
C PRO A 85 -3.75 5.53 -10.35
N SER A 86 -3.40 4.51 -9.56
CA SER A 86 -4.37 3.70 -8.83
C SER A 86 -5.26 4.61 -7.97
N PRO A 87 -6.60 4.45 -8.02
CA PRO A 87 -7.52 5.28 -7.22
C PRO A 87 -7.19 5.30 -5.73
N GLU A 88 -6.64 4.20 -5.21
CA GLU A 88 -6.20 4.01 -3.83
C GLU A 88 -5.02 4.92 -3.46
N LEU A 89 -4.20 5.33 -4.43
CA LEU A 89 -3.11 6.29 -4.23
C LEU A 89 -3.60 7.75 -4.16
N ILE A 90 -4.85 8.00 -4.58
CA ILE A 90 -5.46 9.34 -4.64
C ILE A 90 -6.27 9.64 -3.36
N GLY A 91 -6.42 8.67 -2.45
CA GLY A 91 -7.39 8.74 -1.35
C GLY A 91 -6.88 8.32 0.02
N THR A 92 -6.14 9.20 0.71
CA THR A 92 -6.19 9.25 2.20
C THR A 92 -7.42 10.00 2.71
N GLY A 93 -8.34 10.41 1.82
CA GLY A 93 -9.63 11.00 2.15
C GLY A 93 -10.78 10.03 1.91
N ARG A 94 -11.11 9.23 2.93
CA ARG A 94 -12.44 8.68 3.25
C ARG A 94 -13.40 8.52 2.04
N LEU A 95 -13.62 7.28 1.60
CA LEU A 95 -14.77 6.90 0.77
C LEU A 95 -16.06 7.22 1.54
N THR A 96 -16.47 8.48 1.52
CA THR A 96 -17.84 8.86 1.82
C THR A 96 -18.64 8.50 0.58
N ALA A 97 -19.63 7.64 0.76
CA ALA A 97 -20.60 7.28 -0.25
C ALA A 97 -21.46 8.52 -0.58
N ALA A 98 -20.89 9.42 -1.37
CA ALA A 98 -21.60 10.51 -2.04
C ALA A 98 -20.78 10.88 -3.28
N PRO A 99 -21.39 11.01 -4.48
CA PRO A 99 -20.68 11.53 -5.63
C PRO A 99 -20.13 12.91 -5.28
N PRO A 100 -18.83 13.20 -5.51
CA PRO A 100 -18.29 14.51 -5.24
C PRO A 100 -19.01 15.53 -6.13
N ARG A 101 -19.69 16.48 -5.48
CA ARG A 101 -20.20 17.69 -6.15
C ARG A 101 -18.99 18.40 -6.75
N PRO A 102 -18.99 18.77 -8.04
CA PRO A 102 -17.87 19.46 -8.65
C PRO A 102 -17.71 20.83 -7.96
N THR A 103 -16.70 20.95 -7.11
CA THR A 103 -16.26 22.25 -6.59
C THR A 103 -15.44 22.93 -7.69
N ALA A 104 -15.82 24.17 -7.97
CA ALA A 104 -15.38 25.00 -9.09
C ALA A 104 -13.93 25.53 -8.94
N ALA A 105 -12.97 24.66 -8.63
CA ALA A 105 -11.54 25.01 -8.59
C ALA A 105 -10.67 24.14 -9.52
N ALA A 106 -11.26 23.19 -10.27
CA ALA A 106 -10.56 22.42 -11.30
C ALA A 106 -10.77 23.02 -12.70
N THR A 107 -10.38 24.28 -12.89
CA THR A 107 -10.23 24.88 -14.22
C THR A 107 -8.90 25.60 -14.30
N ALA A 108 -7.87 24.84 -14.65
CA ALA A 108 -6.74 25.32 -15.43
C ALA A 108 -6.23 24.12 -16.26
N ASP A 109 -6.47 24.21 -17.57
CA ASP A 109 -5.98 23.35 -18.67
C ASP A 109 -6.47 21.89 -18.68
N GLY A 110 -7.56 21.51 -19.36
CA GLY A 110 -7.97 21.96 -20.69
C GLY A 110 -7.70 20.94 -21.80
N GLU A 111 -7.43 19.67 -21.47
CA GLU A 111 -7.54 18.57 -22.44
C GLU A 111 -7.92 17.29 -21.67
N ARG A 112 -9.20 16.90 -21.71
CA ARG A 112 -9.58 15.53 -21.33
C ARG A 112 -9.00 14.60 -22.40
N LYS A 113 -7.71 14.31 -22.31
CA LYS A 113 -7.07 13.30 -23.16
C LYS A 113 -7.84 12.02 -22.94
N THR A 114 -8.50 11.53 -23.99
CA THR A 114 -9.24 10.28 -23.97
C THR A 114 -8.33 9.21 -23.40
N ALA A 115 -8.73 8.58 -22.29
CA ALA A 115 -7.95 7.51 -21.71
C ALA A 115 -7.82 6.40 -22.78
N VAL A 116 -6.59 6.02 -23.07
CA VAL A 116 -6.26 4.91 -23.97
C VAL A 116 -5.67 3.77 -23.16
N LEU A 117 -5.88 2.54 -23.61
CA LEU A 117 -5.18 1.39 -23.04
C LEU A 117 -3.76 1.37 -23.59
N VAL A 118 -2.78 1.31 -22.69
CA VAL A 118 -1.36 1.24 -23.02
C VAL A 118 -0.78 -0.01 -22.36
N PRO A 119 0.08 -0.79 -23.06
CA PRO A 119 0.70 -1.96 -22.47
C PRO A 119 1.83 -1.55 -21.52
N TRP A 120 1.70 -1.98 -20.26
CA TRP A 120 2.67 -1.77 -19.19
C TRP A 120 3.21 -3.10 -18.68
N GLN A 121 4.54 -3.17 -18.54
CA GLN A 121 5.26 -4.25 -17.88
C GLN A 121 5.35 -3.98 -16.38
N LEU A 122 5.04 -5.01 -15.61
CA LEU A 122 5.04 -5.05 -14.16
C LEU A 122 5.87 -6.26 -13.72
N PRO A 123 6.85 -6.10 -12.82
CA PRO A 123 7.42 -7.24 -12.12
C PRO A 123 6.33 -7.89 -11.26
N ALA A 124 6.17 -9.20 -11.37
CA ALA A 124 5.10 -9.92 -10.67
C ALA A 124 5.57 -11.27 -10.13
N LEU A 125 4.94 -11.73 -9.05
CA LEU A 125 5.04 -13.07 -8.52
C LEU A 125 3.85 -13.91 -9.02
N ALA A 126 4.10 -15.06 -9.63
CA ALA A 126 3.09 -16.01 -10.03
C ALA A 126 2.90 -17.08 -8.96
N ILE A 127 1.64 -17.33 -8.60
CA ILE A 127 1.25 -18.30 -7.58
C ILE A 127 0.28 -19.29 -8.21
N GLU A 128 0.64 -20.58 -8.13
CA GLU A 128 -0.17 -21.69 -8.63
C GLU A 128 -1.58 -21.71 -7.98
N PRO A 129 -2.62 -22.17 -8.67
CA PRO A 129 -4.02 -22.01 -8.25
C PRO A 129 -4.33 -22.50 -6.83
N GLY A 130 -3.82 -23.67 -6.43
CA GLY A 130 -4.11 -24.24 -5.11
C GLY A 130 -3.54 -23.39 -3.97
N ALA A 131 -2.30 -22.90 -4.15
CA ALA A 131 -1.64 -22.01 -3.20
C ALA A 131 -2.30 -20.63 -3.16
N ALA A 132 -2.65 -20.10 -4.34
CA ALA A 132 -3.35 -18.83 -4.47
C ALA A 132 -4.72 -18.85 -3.78
N PHE A 133 -5.46 -19.97 -3.86
CA PHE A 133 -6.74 -20.11 -3.16
C PHE A 133 -6.57 -20.04 -1.64
N GLY A 134 -5.56 -20.74 -1.09
CA GLY A 134 -5.22 -20.65 0.33
C GLY A 134 -4.90 -19.23 0.78
N LEU A 135 -4.12 -18.50 -0.01
CA LEU A 135 -3.82 -17.08 0.23
C LEU A 135 -5.07 -16.22 0.22
N LEU A 136 -5.93 -16.35 -0.80
CA LEU A 136 -7.16 -15.56 -0.93
C LEU A 136 -8.16 -15.84 0.21
N LEU A 137 -8.24 -17.08 0.69
CA LEU A 137 -9.05 -17.41 1.87
C LEU A 137 -8.49 -16.79 3.15
N ALA A 138 -7.16 -16.79 3.33
CA ALA A 138 -6.52 -16.13 4.46
C ALA A 138 -6.80 -14.62 4.46
N LEU A 139 -6.70 -13.97 3.29
CA LEU A 139 -7.01 -12.55 3.11
C LEU A 139 -8.49 -12.21 3.34
N GLY A 140 -9.40 -13.13 2.98
CA GLY A 140 -10.84 -12.96 3.21
C GLY A 140 -11.28 -13.24 4.64
N SER A 141 -10.37 -13.72 5.51
CA SER A 141 -10.68 -14.04 6.89
C SER A 141 -10.79 -12.76 7.73
N PRO A 142 -11.81 -12.61 8.58
CA PRO A 142 -11.93 -11.46 9.47
C PRO A 142 -10.78 -11.34 10.47
N ALA A 143 -10.05 -12.44 10.73
CA ALA A 143 -8.84 -12.42 11.55
C ALA A 143 -7.67 -11.66 10.88
N ALA A 144 -7.62 -11.63 9.54
CA ALA A 144 -6.62 -10.86 8.79
C ALA A 144 -6.92 -9.35 8.75
N ALA A 145 -8.17 -8.95 9.00
CA ALA A 145 -8.55 -7.53 9.09
C ALA A 145 -8.10 -6.86 10.40
N GLY A 146 -7.66 -7.64 11.39
CA GLY A 146 -7.20 -7.15 12.70
C GLY A 146 -5.80 -6.53 12.73
N THR A 147 -5.00 -6.71 11.68
CA THR A 147 -3.65 -6.12 11.54
C THR A 147 -3.62 -4.88 10.64
N ALA A 148 -4.67 -4.63 9.86
CA ALA A 148 -4.89 -3.36 9.16
C ALA A 148 -5.60 -2.38 10.11
N SER A 149 -4.92 -1.97 11.19
CA SER A 149 -5.46 -0.98 12.12
C SER A 149 -5.60 0.37 11.42
N LEU A 150 -6.83 0.74 11.08
CA LEU A 150 -7.18 2.15 10.89
C LEU A 150 -6.79 2.88 12.18
N PRO A 151 -6.01 3.97 12.13
CA PRO A 151 -5.71 4.73 13.32
C PRO A 151 -7.03 5.14 13.97
N ALA A 152 -7.17 4.78 15.25
CA ALA A 152 -8.30 5.23 16.05
C ALA A 152 -8.42 6.76 15.89
N PRO A 153 -9.65 7.30 15.76
CA PRO A 153 -9.82 8.74 15.74
C PRO A 153 -9.19 9.30 17.00
N ASP A 154 -8.21 10.19 16.80
CA ASP A 154 -7.56 10.97 17.83
C ASP A 154 -8.65 11.50 18.79
N PRO A 155 -8.67 11.06 20.07
CA PRO A 155 -9.53 11.69 21.04
C PRO A 155 -9.01 13.13 21.15
N GLY A 156 -9.72 14.05 20.50
CA GLY A 156 -9.35 15.46 20.46
C GLY A 156 -9.06 15.99 21.87
N PRO A 157 -8.22 17.04 21.98
CA PRO A 157 -7.60 17.42 23.23
C PRO A 157 -8.65 17.59 24.33
N GLU A 158 -8.54 16.76 25.37
CA GLU A 158 -9.25 16.93 26.63
C GLU A 158 -8.98 18.37 27.10
N GLN A 159 -10.05 19.15 27.18
CA GLN A 159 -10.00 20.48 27.76
C GLN A 159 -9.80 20.31 29.26
N ASP A 160 -8.59 20.65 29.70
CA ASP A 160 -8.19 20.75 31.10
C ASP A 160 -9.06 21.83 31.79
N PRO A 161 -9.90 21.50 32.78
CA PRO A 161 -10.67 22.51 33.49
C PRO A 161 -9.84 23.12 34.62
N GLU A 162 -9.74 24.45 34.60
CA GLU A 162 -9.54 25.36 35.74
C GLU A 162 -8.39 25.04 36.71
N GLN A 163 -7.24 25.69 36.48
CA GLN A 163 -6.26 25.92 37.55
C GLN A 163 -6.65 27.16 38.37
N ASP A 164 -7.05 26.90 39.61
CA ASP A 164 -7.27 27.84 40.71
C ASP A 164 -5.91 28.37 41.24
N PRO A 165 -5.65 29.69 41.23
CA PRO A 165 -4.36 30.24 41.64
C PRO A 165 -4.42 30.75 43.08
N ASP A 166 -4.41 29.86 44.07
CA ASP A 166 -4.02 30.27 45.43
C ASP A 166 -3.60 29.11 46.35
N ARG A 167 -2.29 28.96 46.56
CA ARG A 167 -1.67 28.55 47.84
C ARG A 167 -0.16 28.52 47.73
N GLY A 168 0.48 29.47 48.40
CA GLY A 168 1.91 29.41 48.70
C GLY A 168 2.25 28.42 49.81
N ALA A 169 3.49 27.90 49.79
CA ALA A 169 4.44 27.90 50.92
C ALA A 169 5.63 26.96 50.63
N ALA A 170 6.83 27.53 50.71
CA ALA A 170 8.11 27.01 51.21
C ALA A 170 8.46 25.51 51.12
N GLN A 171 9.59 25.20 50.45
CA GLN A 171 10.65 24.25 50.85
C GLN A 171 11.81 24.38 49.83
N ASP A 172 12.93 25.00 50.19
CA ASP A 172 14.18 24.44 50.77
C ASP A 172 15.07 23.71 49.73
N PRO A 173 16.27 24.23 49.38
CA PRO A 173 17.11 23.70 48.32
C PRO A 173 18.25 22.84 48.88
N ASP A 174 18.13 21.51 48.81
CA ASP A 174 19.31 20.65 48.83
C ASP A 174 19.01 19.24 48.29
N ARG A 175 19.59 18.93 47.12
CA ARG A 175 20.18 17.62 46.77
C ARG A 175 20.61 17.61 45.32
N GLY A 176 21.91 17.83 45.11
CA GLY A 176 22.61 17.32 43.95
C GLY A 176 22.62 15.80 44.00
N ALA A 177 22.07 15.17 42.96
CA ALA A 177 22.32 13.78 42.62
C ALA A 177 22.59 13.76 41.11
N GLU A 178 23.86 13.56 40.78
CA GLU A 178 24.37 13.40 39.43
C GLU A 178 23.72 12.15 38.83
N HIS A 179 22.84 12.36 37.85
CA HIS A 179 22.28 11.30 37.01
C HIS A 179 23.23 11.12 35.83
N ASP A 180 23.98 10.02 35.86
CA ASP A 180 24.84 9.53 34.79
C ASP A 180 23.96 8.98 33.65
N PRO A 181 23.88 9.64 32.48
CA PRO A 181 23.14 9.11 31.35
C PRO A 181 24.00 8.03 30.68
N GLY A 182 23.63 6.77 30.93
CA GLY A 182 24.18 5.63 30.18
C GLY A 182 23.99 5.82 28.66
N PRO A 183 24.84 5.18 27.85
CA PRO A 183 24.87 5.40 26.41
C PRO A 183 23.54 5.01 25.76
N ASP A 184 22.99 5.97 25.04
CA ASP A 184 21.84 5.84 24.14
C ASP A 184 22.02 4.60 23.23
N PRO A 185 21.12 3.60 23.28
CA PRO A 185 21.18 2.48 22.35
C PRO A 185 20.88 3.03 20.96
N GLY A 186 21.94 3.21 20.16
CA GLY A 186 21.82 3.65 18.79
C GLY A 186 20.80 2.81 18.00
N PRO A 187 20.12 3.41 17.02
CA PRO A 187 19.06 2.75 16.27
C PRO A 187 19.55 1.44 15.67
N ASP A 188 18.78 0.37 15.90
CA ASP A 188 19.04 -0.97 15.39
C ASP A 188 19.17 -0.91 13.85
N PRO A 189 20.37 -1.18 13.28
CA PRO A 189 20.59 -1.08 11.84
C PRO A 189 19.90 -2.20 11.03
N GLY A 190 19.08 -3.05 11.66
CA GLY A 190 18.39 -4.17 11.02
C GLY A 190 16.88 -4.05 10.87
N ALA A 191 16.23 -3.02 11.42
CA ALA A 191 14.78 -2.84 11.25
C ALA A 191 14.48 -2.36 9.82
N ALA A 192 14.04 -3.26 8.95
CA ALA A 192 13.48 -2.90 7.66
C ALA A 192 12.35 -1.87 7.88
N PRO A 193 12.25 -0.83 7.06
CA PRO A 193 11.17 0.15 7.22
C PRO A 193 9.81 -0.56 7.16
N ASP A 194 8.99 -0.35 8.19
CA ASP A 194 7.60 -0.81 8.21
C ASP A 194 6.84 -0.08 7.08
N HIS A 195 6.78 -0.72 5.92
CA HIS A 195 5.99 -0.22 4.81
C HIS A 195 4.52 -0.51 5.11
N VAL A 196 3.69 0.55 5.19
CA VAL A 196 2.24 0.37 5.19
C VAL A 196 1.82 -0.23 3.84
N ILE A 197 1.31 -1.46 3.89
CA ILE A 197 0.77 -2.19 2.74
C ILE A 197 -0.75 -2.04 2.71
N ALA A 198 -1.27 -1.47 1.64
CA ALA A 198 -2.68 -1.54 1.31
C ALA A 198 -2.93 -2.65 0.28
N LEU A 199 -4.09 -3.29 0.36
CA LEU A 199 -4.57 -4.18 -0.69
C LEU A 199 -5.39 -3.36 -1.69
N GLY A 200 -4.91 -3.25 -2.93
CA GLY A 200 -5.66 -2.63 -4.03
C GLY A 200 -6.97 -3.38 -4.27
N GLY A 201 -8.00 -2.69 -4.78
CA GLY A 201 -9.38 -3.19 -4.80
C GLY A 201 -9.61 -4.56 -5.46
N THR A 202 -8.66 -5.04 -6.28
CA THR A 202 -8.69 -6.37 -6.88
C THR A 202 -8.54 -7.50 -5.86
N LEU A 203 -7.66 -7.37 -4.87
CA LEU A 203 -7.36 -8.46 -3.93
C LEU A 203 -8.51 -8.73 -2.95
N PRO A 204 -9.14 -7.72 -2.32
CA PRO A 204 -10.34 -7.94 -1.50
C PRO A 204 -11.49 -8.56 -2.29
N TYR A 205 -11.67 -8.17 -3.56
CA TYR A 205 -12.68 -8.76 -4.43
C TYR A 205 -12.41 -10.24 -4.71
N LEU A 206 -11.17 -10.60 -5.04
CA LEU A 206 -10.78 -11.99 -5.27
C LEU A 206 -10.89 -12.84 -3.99
N ALA A 207 -10.54 -12.27 -2.83
CA ALA A 207 -10.69 -12.92 -1.53
C ALA A 207 -12.16 -13.20 -1.21
N ALA A 208 -13.06 -12.25 -1.48
CA ALA A 208 -14.50 -12.45 -1.32
C ALA A 208 -15.05 -13.55 -2.23
N ILE A 209 -14.60 -13.62 -3.49
CA ILE A 209 -14.98 -14.71 -4.42
C ILE A 209 -14.47 -16.06 -3.90
N ALA A 210 -13.21 -16.15 -3.47
CA ALA A 210 -12.64 -17.39 -2.96
C ALA A 210 -13.41 -17.90 -1.75
N ARG A 211 -13.81 -16.99 -0.85
CA ARG A 211 -14.64 -17.33 0.31
C ARG A 211 -16.01 -17.87 -0.09
N LEU A 212 -16.70 -17.18 -1.01
CA LEU A 212 -17.99 -17.66 -1.52
C LEU A 212 -17.87 -19.05 -2.17
N ALA A 213 -16.80 -19.29 -2.94
CA ALA A 213 -16.57 -20.58 -3.57
C ALA A 213 -16.32 -21.69 -2.53
N ALA A 214 -15.60 -21.40 -1.44
CA ALA A 214 -15.38 -22.34 -0.35
C ALA A 214 -16.68 -22.69 0.40
N ASP A 215 -17.56 -21.71 0.60
CA ASP A 215 -18.83 -21.94 1.30
C ASP A 215 -19.85 -22.76 0.46
N LEU A 216 -19.61 -22.91 -0.86
CA LEU A 216 -20.47 -23.67 -1.79
C LEU A 216 -19.97 -25.10 -2.09
N ALA A 217 -18.75 -25.45 -1.66
CA ALA A 217 -18.10 -26.74 -1.92
C ALA A 217 -18.37 -27.75 -0.79
#